data_AF-A0A3E0N1L5-F1
#
_entry.id   AF-A0A3E0N1L5-F1
#
_cell.length_a   1.000
_cell.length_b   1.000
_cell.length_c   1.000
_cell.angle_alpha   90.00
_cell.angle_beta   90.00
_cell.angle_gamma   90.00
#
_symmetry.space_group_name_H-M   'P 1'
#
loop_
_entity.id
_entity.type
_entity.pdbx_description
1 polymer ?
#
loop_
_entity_poly.entity_id
_entity_poly.type
_entity_poly.pdbx_seq_one_letter_code
_entity_poly.pdbx_strand_id
1 'polypeptide(L)'
;MTNQPTREPTTQEIEERAEALLQYDVFRCQSYLVDALLKLSGESFALADNRELADAFGIDEIENLYPDPSDWTMEQCREYMDDYGIGYPDPDPWSMDAETCVDWLESTGHAADESEPIETVRQAVIDSMDAEDIDGLDDWRDAVRDNAEPQEVFEWWPVSQFLCEQLRDIGQPVIDNGYGLWWGRTCTGQTILMDGTLQAIARKMLTQ
;
A
#
# COMPACT_ATOMS: atom_id res chain seq x y z
N MET A 1 3.54 -31.48 15.13
CA MET A 1 2.37 -30.72 14.67
C MET A 1 2.49 -30.65 13.16
N THR A 2 1.69 -31.43 12.45
CA THR A 2 1.69 -31.49 10.98
C THR A 2 1.07 -30.21 10.45
N ASN A 3 1.90 -29.36 9.85
CA ASN A 3 1.45 -28.20 9.09
C ASN A 3 0.63 -28.73 7.90
N GLN A 4 -0.69 -28.59 7.95
CA GLN A 4 -1.52 -28.86 6.77
C GLN A 4 -1.24 -27.76 5.74
N PRO A 5 -1.06 -28.10 4.45
CA PRO A 5 -0.89 -27.07 3.43
C PRO A 5 -2.18 -26.24 3.35
N THR A 6 -2.05 -24.93 3.55
CA THR A 6 -3.11 -23.94 3.39
C THR A 6 -3.65 -24.08 1.96
N ARG A 7 -4.91 -24.52 1.83
CA ARG A 7 -5.56 -24.64 0.52
C ARG A 7 -5.74 -23.23 -0.06
N GLU A 8 -5.29 -23.01 -1.29
CA GLU A 8 -5.61 -21.77 -1.99
C GLU A 8 -7.13 -21.62 -2.17
N PRO A 9 -7.73 -20.48 -1.78
CA PRO A 9 -9.15 -20.24 -1.98
C PRO A 9 -9.48 -20.14 -3.46
N THR A 10 -10.60 -20.72 -3.84
CA THR A 10 -11.12 -20.64 -5.20
C THR A 10 -11.66 -19.23 -5.50
N THR A 11 -11.69 -18.84 -6.77
CA THR A 11 -12.26 -17.55 -7.19
C THR A 11 -13.69 -17.36 -6.68
N GLN A 12 -14.50 -18.42 -6.71
CA GLN A 12 -15.88 -18.38 -6.22
C GLN A 12 -15.96 -18.07 -4.72
N GLU A 13 -15.11 -18.68 -3.89
CA GLU A 13 -15.09 -18.41 -2.44
C GLU A 13 -14.69 -16.96 -2.14
N ILE A 14 -13.76 -16.41 -2.93
CA ILE A 14 -13.32 -15.01 -2.81
C ILE A 14 -14.47 -14.07 -3.20
N GLU A 15 -15.16 -14.34 -4.30
CA GLU A 15 -16.31 -13.54 -4.77
C GLU A 15 -17.45 -13.55 -3.75
N GLU A 16 -17.87 -14.72 -3.26
CA GLU A 16 -18.92 -14.84 -2.25
C GLU A 16 -18.56 -14.09 -0.96
N ARG A 17 -17.29 -14.14 -0.55
CA ARG A 17 -16.82 -13.43 0.64
C ARG A 17 -16.77 -11.91 0.42
N ALA A 18 -16.34 -11.45 -0.75
CA ALA A 18 -16.34 -10.05 -1.13
C ALA A 18 -17.76 -9.47 -1.20
N GLU A 19 -18.72 -10.23 -1.75
CA GLU A 19 -20.14 -9.86 -1.74
C GLU A 19 -20.68 -9.71 -0.31
N ALA A 20 -20.29 -10.60 0.60
CA ALA A 20 -20.68 -10.49 2.00
C ALA A 20 -20.13 -9.20 2.65
N LEU A 21 -18.86 -8.85 2.40
CA LEU A 21 -18.27 -7.60 2.88
C LEU A 21 -19.03 -6.39 2.33
N LEU A 22 -19.34 -6.38 1.03
CA LEU A 22 -20.13 -5.31 0.43
C LEU A 22 -21.50 -5.18 1.09
N GLN A 23 -22.17 -6.29 1.37
CA GLN A 23 -23.53 -6.28 1.90
C GLN A 23 -23.61 -5.84 3.37
N TYR A 24 -22.64 -6.22 4.19
CA TYR A 24 -22.70 -6.04 5.65
C TYR A 24 -21.79 -4.94 6.18
N ASP A 25 -20.69 -4.66 5.49
CA ASP A 25 -19.62 -3.80 5.99
C ASP A 25 -19.45 -2.51 5.20
N VAL A 26 -20.10 -2.36 4.04
CA VAL A 26 -20.11 -1.12 3.25
C VAL A 26 -21.49 -0.47 3.30
N PHE A 27 -21.55 0.77 3.80
CA PHE A 27 -22.80 1.52 3.92
C PHE A 27 -23.05 2.40 2.69
N ARG A 28 -23.96 3.37 2.79
CA ARG A 28 -24.29 4.25 1.67
C ARG A 28 -23.19 5.30 1.47
N CYS A 29 -22.82 5.52 0.21
CA CYS A 29 -21.92 6.59 -0.21
C CYS A 29 -22.23 7.93 0.49
N GLN A 30 -21.19 8.55 1.05
CA GLN A 30 -21.22 9.83 1.76
C GLN A 30 -20.22 10.85 1.19
N SER A 31 -19.76 10.70 -0.06
CA SER A 31 -18.76 11.61 -0.68
C SER A 31 -19.13 13.08 -0.53
N TYR A 32 -20.39 13.46 -0.78
CA TYR A 32 -20.80 14.87 -0.64
C TYR A 32 -20.58 15.44 0.77
N LEU A 33 -20.81 14.63 1.81
CA LEU A 33 -20.60 15.05 3.19
C LEU A 33 -19.10 15.19 3.48
N VAL A 34 -18.33 14.14 3.19
CA VAL A 34 -16.90 14.10 3.51
C VAL A 34 -16.13 15.15 2.71
N ASP A 35 -16.43 15.32 1.42
CA ASP A 35 -15.82 16.36 0.58
C ASP A 35 -16.14 17.78 1.07
N ALA A 36 -17.33 18.00 1.63
CA ALA A 36 -17.69 19.28 2.21
C ALA A 36 -16.89 19.56 3.49
N LEU A 37 -16.70 18.54 4.34
CA LEU A 37 -15.91 18.66 5.57
C LEU A 37 -14.41 18.85 5.28
N LEU A 38 -13.87 18.11 4.31
CA LEU A 38 -12.50 18.28 3.81
C LEU A 38 -12.26 19.71 3.32
N LYS A 39 -13.19 20.27 2.54
CA LYS A 39 -13.08 21.66 2.07
C LYS A 39 -13.12 22.67 3.21
N LEU A 40 -13.97 22.44 4.22
CA LEU A 40 -14.06 23.31 5.39
C LEU A 40 -12.78 23.28 6.24
N SER A 41 -12.08 22.14 6.31
CA SER A 41 -10.80 22.02 7.05
C SER A 41 -9.72 22.94 6.49
N GLY A 42 -9.68 23.11 5.16
CA GLY A 42 -8.70 23.95 4.47
C GLY A 42 -9.04 25.45 4.46
N GLU A 43 -10.27 25.82 4.80
CA GLU A 43 -10.71 27.22 4.80
C GLU A 43 -10.48 27.88 6.16
N SER A 44 -9.74 29.00 6.17
CA SER A 44 -9.57 29.88 7.34
C SER A 44 -10.88 30.52 7.87
N PHE A 45 -12.03 30.17 7.28
CA PHE A 45 -13.35 30.70 7.57
C PHE A 45 -14.23 29.77 8.42
N ALA A 46 -13.72 28.62 8.87
CA ALA A 46 -14.45 27.80 9.84
C ALA A 46 -14.86 28.67 11.04
N LEU A 47 -16.18 28.79 11.27
CA LEU A 47 -16.70 29.35 12.52
C LEU A 47 -16.05 28.59 13.68
N ALA A 48 -15.60 29.29 14.72
CA ALA A 48 -14.85 28.69 15.83
C ALA A 48 -15.52 27.43 16.41
N ASP A 49 -16.85 27.36 16.37
CA ASP A 49 -17.65 26.24 16.88
C ASP A 49 -17.60 24.98 16.01
N ASN A 50 -17.23 25.07 14.73
CA ASN A 50 -17.14 23.93 13.81
C ASN A 50 -15.70 23.53 13.47
N ARG A 51 -14.71 24.21 14.04
CA ARG A 51 -13.30 23.99 13.72
C ARG A 51 -12.83 22.60 14.12
N GLU A 52 -13.23 22.12 15.28
CA GLU A 52 -12.91 20.76 15.75
C GLU A 52 -13.43 19.69 14.77
N LEU A 53 -14.67 19.85 14.28
CA LEU A 53 -15.24 18.94 13.29
C LEU A 53 -14.51 19.04 11.94
N ALA A 54 -14.16 20.24 11.50
CA ALA A 54 -13.46 20.42 10.24
C ALA A 54 -12.04 19.84 10.30
N ASP A 55 -11.31 20.10 11.39
CA ASP A 55 -9.95 19.61 11.62
C ASP A 55 -9.92 18.06 11.66
N ALA A 56 -10.95 17.41 12.21
CA ALA A 56 -11.08 15.95 12.24
C ALA A 56 -11.28 15.28 10.86
N PHE A 57 -11.54 16.07 9.81
CA PHE A 57 -11.59 15.63 8.42
C PHE A 57 -10.51 16.33 7.59
N GLY A 58 -9.43 16.79 8.22
CA GLY A 58 -8.28 17.33 7.52
C GLY A 58 -7.60 16.28 6.65
N ILE A 59 -6.84 16.73 5.66
CA ILE A 59 -6.03 15.85 4.80
C ILE A 59 -5.06 15.00 5.64
N ASP A 60 -4.51 15.58 6.71
CA ASP A 60 -3.58 14.92 7.62
C ASP A 60 -4.24 13.79 8.44
N GLU A 61 -5.58 13.74 8.50
CA GLU A 61 -6.35 12.70 9.19
C GLU A 61 -6.68 11.51 8.27
N ILE A 62 -6.34 11.59 6.98
CA ILE A 62 -6.54 10.48 6.03
C ILE A 62 -5.32 9.55 6.10
N GLU A 63 -5.51 8.38 6.70
CA GLU A 63 -4.51 7.33 6.73
C GLU A 63 -4.31 6.73 5.34
N ASN A 64 -3.09 6.27 5.04
CA ASN A 64 -2.69 5.72 3.73
C ASN A 64 -2.95 6.64 2.54
N LEU A 65 -3.12 7.95 2.76
CA LEU A 65 -3.26 8.88 1.63
C LEU A 65 -2.00 8.89 0.77
N TYR A 66 -0.83 8.79 1.41
CA TYR A 66 0.44 8.58 0.73
C TYR A 66 0.87 7.12 0.92
N PRO A 67 1.52 6.50 -0.08
CA PRO A 67 2.14 5.19 0.10
C PRO A 67 3.17 5.25 1.23
N ASP A 68 3.19 4.22 2.08
CA ASP A 68 4.22 4.03 3.09
C ASP A 68 5.17 2.91 2.65
N PRO A 69 6.39 3.25 2.16
CA PRO A 69 7.35 2.27 1.67
C PRO A 69 8.19 1.63 2.79
N SER A 70 7.91 1.92 4.07
CA SER A 70 8.77 1.49 5.18
C SER A 70 8.97 -0.03 5.26
N ASP A 71 7.96 -0.81 4.86
CA ASP A 71 8.02 -2.28 4.82
C ASP A 71 8.13 -2.85 3.39
N TRP A 72 8.42 -2.00 2.40
CA TRP A 72 8.52 -2.44 1.00
C TRP A 72 9.85 -3.12 0.72
N THR A 73 9.77 -4.15 -0.13
CA THR A 73 10.89 -4.80 -0.80
C THR A 73 11.43 -3.93 -1.94
N MET A 74 12.62 -4.27 -2.42
CA MET A 74 13.24 -3.67 -3.59
C MET A 74 12.35 -3.77 -4.83
N GLU A 75 11.71 -4.93 -5.09
CA GLU A 75 10.78 -5.05 -6.22
C GLU A 75 9.56 -4.12 -6.08
N GLN A 76 9.00 -3.98 -4.89
CA GLN A 76 7.85 -3.09 -4.66
C GLN A 76 8.22 -1.62 -4.89
N CYS A 77 9.39 -1.19 -4.40
CA CYS A 77 9.90 0.15 -4.65
C CYS A 77 10.11 0.38 -6.15
N ARG A 78 10.67 -0.61 -6.85
CA ARG A 78 10.91 -0.53 -8.28
C ARG A 78 9.62 -0.47 -9.10
N GLU A 79 8.63 -1.31 -8.80
CA GLU A 79 7.33 -1.32 -9.49
C GLU A 79 6.66 0.06 -9.37
N TYR A 80 6.69 0.65 -8.17
CA TYR A 80 6.21 2.02 -7.98
C TYR A 80 7.00 3.03 -8.81
N MET A 81 8.33 2.96 -8.83
CA MET A 81 9.13 3.89 -9.63
C MET A 81 8.83 3.76 -11.14
N ASP A 82 8.58 2.54 -11.64
CA ASP A 82 8.22 2.29 -13.03
C ASP A 82 6.87 2.89 -13.40
N ASP A 83 5.85 2.70 -12.56
CA ASP A 83 4.49 3.20 -12.79
C ASP A 83 4.44 4.74 -12.81
N TYR A 84 5.27 5.39 -11.99
CA TYR A 84 5.31 6.84 -11.84
C TYR A 84 6.45 7.51 -12.62
N GLY A 85 7.29 6.75 -13.34
CA GLY A 85 8.40 7.25 -14.15
C GLY A 85 9.50 7.94 -13.33
N ILE A 86 9.72 7.47 -12.10
CA ILE A 86 10.75 7.96 -11.17
C ILE A 86 12.10 7.32 -11.52
N GLY A 87 13.19 8.07 -11.41
CA GLY A 87 14.53 7.53 -11.63
C GLY A 87 14.99 6.66 -10.44
N TYR A 88 15.70 5.57 -10.72
CA TYR A 88 16.21 4.70 -9.67
C TYR A 88 17.41 5.34 -8.94
N PRO A 89 17.48 5.21 -7.60
CA PRO A 89 18.64 5.64 -6.85
C PRO A 89 19.82 4.68 -7.08
N ASP A 90 21.03 5.20 -6.92
CA ASP A 90 22.22 4.36 -6.80
C ASP A 90 22.29 3.84 -5.35
N PRO A 91 22.66 2.57 -5.13
CA PRO A 91 23.04 1.57 -6.13
C PRO A 91 21.81 0.86 -6.71
N ASP A 92 21.83 0.63 -8.02
CA ASP A 92 20.78 -0.07 -8.77
C ASP A 92 21.24 -1.48 -9.20
N PRO A 93 20.78 -2.55 -8.51
CA PRO A 93 21.16 -3.93 -8.82
C PRO A 93 20.83 -4.36 -10.25
N TRP A 94 19.84 -3.73 -10.90
CA TRP A 94 19.41 -4.10 -12.25
C TRP A 94 20.25 -3.47 -13.36
N SER A 95 20.96 -2.38 -13.08
CA SER A 95 21.90 -1.76 -14.03
C SER A 95 23.37 -2.15 -13.79
N MET A 96 23.71 -2.68 -12.61
CA MET A 96 25.06 -3.15 -12.27
C MET A 96 25.48 -4.41 -13.07
N ASP A 97 26.80 -4.55 -13.27
CA ASP A 97 27.42 -5.73 -13.87
C ASP A 97 27.72 -6.84 -12.84
N ALA A 98 28.08 -8.04 -13.32
CA ALA A 98 28.28 -9.21 -12.47
C ALA A 98 29.41 -9.03 -11.46
N GLU A 99 30.52 -8.41 -11.88
CA GLU A 99 31.69 -8.14 -11.06
C GLU A 99 31.31 -7.23 -9.89
N THR A 100 30.61 -6.13 -10.17
CA THR A 100 30.18 -5.19 -9.13
C THR A 100 29.20 -5.83 -8.15
N CYS A 101 28.25 -6.66 -8.63
CA CYS A 101 27.33 -7.38 -7.74
C CYS A 101 28.05 -8.39 -6.83
N VAL A 102 29.05 -9.12 -7.36
CA VAL A 102 29.87 -10.05 -6.57
C VAL A 102 30.68 -9.29 -5.53
N ASP A 103 31.37 -8.22 -5.91
CA ASP A 103 32.15 -7.37 -4.98
C ASP A 103 31.28 -6.87 -3.81
N TRP A 104 30.05 -6.49 -4.11
CA TRP A 104 29.07 -6.07 -3.11
C TRP A 104 28.69 -7.18 -2.13
N LEU A 105 28.36 -8.37 -2.63
CA LEU A 105 28.07 -9.54 -1.80
C LEU A 105 29.29 -9.95 -0.96
N GLU A 106 30.49 -9.96 -1.54
CA GLU A 106 31.72 -10.31 -0.83
C GLU A 106 32.05 -9.29 0.27
N SER A 107 31.79 -8.00 0.03
CA SER A 107 32.02 -6.94 1.03
C SER A 107 31.18 -7.11 2.30
N THR A 108 30.05 -7.83 2.21
CA THR A 108 29.15 -8.14 3.32
C THR A 108 29.32 -9.55 3.87
N GLY A 109 30.26 -10.33 3.32
CA GLY A 109 30.60 -11.67 3.78
C GLY A 109 29.80 -12.80 3.14
N HIS A 110 29.03 -12.51 2.08
CA HIS A 110 28.36 -13.50 1.27
C HIS A 110 29.33 -14.10 0.24
N ALA A 111 29.32 -15.42 0.08
CA ALA A 111 30.11 -16.09 -0.94
C ALA A 111 29.35 -16.03 -2.27
N ALA A 112 29.87 -15.27 -3.23
CA ALA A 112 29.36 -15.21 -4.59
C ALA A 112 30.48 -15.57 -5.57
N ASP A 113 30.13 -16.17 -6.72
CA ASP A 113 31.08 -16.54 -7.76
C ASP A 113 30.65 -15.87 -9.07
N GLU A 114 31.55 -15.13 -9.71
CA GLU A 114 31.34 -14.45 -10.99
C GLU A 114 30.97 -15.42 -12.14
N SER A 115 31.23 -16.73 -11.96
CA SER A 115 30.85 -17.76 -12.93
C SER A 115 29.36 -18.13 -12.88
N GLU A 116 28.62 -17.69 -11.85
CA GLU A 116 27.17 -17.85 -11.78
C GLU A 116 26.45 -16.94 -12.78
N PRO A 117 25.24 -17.32 -13.23
CA PRO A 117 24.43 -16.44 -14.06
C PRO A 117 24.16 -15.10 -13.36
N ILE A 118 24.29 -13.99 -14.09
CA ILE A 118 24.06 -12.64 -13.56
C ILE A 118 22.71 -12.49 -12.86
N GLU A 119 21.66 -13.16 -13.34
CA GLU A 119 20.34 -13.14 -12.73
C GLU A 119 20.35 -13.73 -11.31
N THR A 120 21.12 -14.80 -11.09
CA THR A 120 21.28 -15.44 -9.78
C THR A 120 22.03 -14.52 -8.81
N VAL A 121 23.12 -13.92 -9.26
CA VAL A 121 23.91 -12.98 -8.43
C VAL A 121 23.09 -11.73 -8.10
N ARG A 122 22.34 -11.18 -9.05
CA ARG A 122 21.44 -10.04 -8.82
C ARG A 122 20.34 -10.36 -7.83
N GLN A 123 19.68 -11.52 -7.97
CA GLN A 123 18.66 -11.91 -7.00
C GLN A 123 19.26 -12.05 -5.60
N ALA A 124 20.47 -12.59 -5.47
CA ALA A 124 21.13 -12.65 -4.17
C ALA A 124 21.42 -11.26 -3.57
N VAL A 125 21.80 -10.27 -4.39
CA VAL A 125 21.94 -8.88 -3.93
C VAL A 125 20.60 -8.33 -3.44
N ILE A 126 19.54 -8.48 -4.24
CA ILE A 126 18.19 -8.01 -3.91
C ILE A 126 17.69 -8.65 -2.62
N ASP A 127 17.78 -9.98 -2.50
CA ASP A 127 17.37 -10.73 -1.31
C ASP A 127 18.15 -10.26 -0.06
N SER A 128 19.43 -9.90 -0.22
CA SER A 128 20.25 -9.39 0.89
C SER A 128 19.94 -7.93 1.25
N MET A 129 19.56 -7.10 0.27
CA MET A 129 19.07 -5.74 0.52
C MET A 129 17.71 -5.78 1.22
N ASP A 130 16.80 -6.65 0.79
CA ASP A 130 15.49 -6.88 1.42
C ASP A 130 15.62 -7.42 2.86
N ALA A 131 16.65 -8.22 3.11
CA ALA A 131 17.01 -8.67 4.45
C ALA A 131 17.71 -7.59 5.30
N GLU A 132 17.99 -6.41 4.73
CA GLU A 132 18.77 -5.32 5.32
C GLU A 132 20.19 -5.74 5.75
N ASP A 133 20.72 -6.81 5.15
CA ASP A 133 22.10 -7.25 5.32
C ASP A 133 23.07 -6.37 4.49
N ILE A 134 22.55 -5.71 3.45
CA ILE A 134 23.26 -4.77 2.58
C ILE A 134 22.53 -3.43 2.58
N ASP A 135 23.29 -2.35 2.67
CA ASP A 135 22.78 -0.97 2.64
C ASP A 135 22.23 -0.60 1.24
N GLY A 136 21.30 0.35 1.18
CA GLY A 136 20.75 0.89 -0.06
C GLY A 136 19.24 0.73 -0.23
N LEU A 137 18.57 -0.20 0.47
CA LEU A 137 17.09 -0.29 0.43
C LEU A 137 16.43 1.00 0.95
N ASP A 138 17.03 1.64 1.96
CA ASP A 138 16.54 2.91 2.50
C ASP A 138 16.55 4.03 1.45
N ASP A 139 17.56 4.08 0.56
CA ASP A 139 17.60 5.07 -0.53
C ASP A 139 16.45 4.85 -1.53
N TRP A 140 16.05 3.59 -1.77
CA TRP A 140 14.89 3.25 -2.59
C TRP A 140 13.57 3.66 -1.92
N ARG A 141 13.43 3.38 -0.62
CA ARG A 141 12.24 3.78 0.15
C ARG A 141 12.11 5.30 0.25
N ASP A 142 13.22 6.01 0.44
CA ASP A 142 13.25 7.47 0.49
C ASP A 142 12.94 8.08 -0.88
N ALA A 143 13.46 7.51 -1.97
CA ALA A 143 13.12 7.95 -3.32
C ALA A 143 11.62 7.79 -3.64
N VAL A 144 10.98 6.71 -3.16
CA VAL A 144 9.51 6.57 -3.24
C VAL A 144 8.84 7.67 -2.43
N ARG A 145 9.24 7.88 -1.17
CA ARG A 145 8.61 8.86 -0.26
C ARG A 145 8.73 10.29 -0.79
N ASP A 146 9.87 10.66 -1.36
CA ASP A 146 10.14 11.99 -1.90
C ASP A 146 9.36 12.30 -3.19
N ASN A 147 8.94 11.27 -3.91
CA ASN A 147 8.17 11.39 -5.15
C ASN A 147 6.72 10.90 -5.00
N ALA A 148 6.28 10.56 -3.78
CA ALA A 148 4.97 10.01 -3.53
C ALA A 148 3.87 11.03 -3.81
N GLU A 149 2.97 10.71 -4.73
CA GLU A 149 1.73 11.46 -4.93
C GLU A 149 0.61 10.91 -4.04
N PRO A 150 -0.29 11.78 -3.52
CA PRO A 150 -1.43 11.32 -2.74
C PRO A 150 -2.37 10.49 -3.62
N GLN A 151 -2.89 9.39 -3.08
CA GLN A 151 -3.90 8.58 -3.73
C GLN A 151 -5.15 9.42 -4.04
N GLU A 152 -5.62 9.36 -5.27
CA GLU A 152 -6.83 10.08 -5.68
C GLU A 152 -8.08 9.37 -5.15
N VAL A 153 -8.73 9.98 -4.16
CA VAL A 153 -10.00 9.48 -3.61
C VAL A 153 -11.17 10.04 -4.40
N PHE A 154 -11.97 9.15 -5.03
CA PHE A 154 -13.15 9.54 -5.81
C PHE A 154 -14.45 9.43 -5.01
N GLU A 155 -14.54 8.47 -4.09
CA GLU A 155 -15.76 8.22 -3.33
C GLU A 155 -15.47 7.91 -1.86
N TRP A 156 -16.32 8.43 -0.96
CA TRP A 156 -16.25 8.10 0.46
C TRP A 156 -17.40 7.19 0.88
N TRP A 157 -17.05 6.03 1.41
CA TRP A 157 -17.99 5.00 1.82
C TRP A 157 -17.84 4.75 3.32
N PRO A 158 -18.88 4.98 4.14
CA PRO A 158 -18.81 4.57 5.54
C PRO A 158 -18.71 3.06 5.62
N VAL A 159 -17.90 2.56 6.54
CA VAL A 159 -17.64 1.12 6.69
C VAL A 159 -17.74 0.65 8.15
N SER A 160 -17.80 -0.66 8.34
CA SER A 160 -17.65 -1.24 9.68
C SER A 160 -16.22 -1.09 10.20
N GLN A 161 -16.03 -1.20 11.52
CA GLN A 161 -14.71 -1.23 12.13
C GLN A 161 -13.83 -2.34 11.57
N PHE A 162 -14.40 -3.53 11.42
CA PHE A 162 -13.69 -4.67 10.86
C PHE A 162 -13.16 -4.37 9.46
N LEU A 163 -14.02 -3.84 8.56
CA LEU A 163 -13.60 -3.55 7.20
C LEU A 163 -12.63 -2.36 7.14
N CYS A 164 -12.78 -1.35 8.00
CA CYS A 164 -11.85 -0.23 8.09
C CYS A 164 -10.42 -0.71 8.43
N GLU A 165 -10.29 -1.60 9.43
CA GLU A 165 -9.00 -2.20 9.79
C GLU A 165 -8.41 -3.01 8.61
N GLN A 166 -9.24 -3.81 7.91
CA GLN A 166 -8.75 -4.59 6.77
C GLN A 166 -8.32 -3.72 5.59
N LEU A 167 -9.03 -2.60 5.33
CA LEU A 167 -8.68 -1.62 4.30
C LEU A 167 -7.38 -0.90 4.64
N ARG A 168 -7.22 -0.49 5.90
CA ARG A 168 -5.99 0.12 6.40
C ARG A 168 -4.79 -0.79 6.16
N ASP A 169 -4.91 -2.08 6.49
CA ASP A 169 -3.83 -3.05 6.33
C ASP A 169 -3.38 -3.27 4.87
N ILE A 170 -4.26 -3.01 3.89
CA ILE A 170 -3.94 -3.17 2.46
C ILE A 170 -3.60 -1.83 1.79
N GLY A 171 -3.34 -0.79 2.58
CA GLY A 171 -2.91 0.52 2.07
C GLY A 171 -4.03 1.35 1.43
N GLN A 172 -5.30 1.05 1.70
CA GLN A 172 -6.40 1.87 1.18
C GLN A 172 -6.57 3.14 2.02
N PRO A 173 -6.92 4.29 1.39
CA PRO A 173 -7.21 5.51 2.13
C PRO A 173 -8.39 5.32 3.08
N VAL A 174 -8.19 5.62 4.36
CA VAL A 174 -9.25 5.53 5.38
C VAL A 174 -9.26 6.75 6.28
N ILE A 175 -10.45 7.10 6.77
CA ILE A 175 -10.63 8.05 7.86
C ILE A 175 -11.22 7.26 9.02
N ASP A 176 -10.51 7.24 10.14
CA ASP A 176 -10.96 6.66 11.40
C ASP A 176 -10.89 7.73 12.48
N ASN A 177 -12.04 8.37 12.74
CA ASN A 177 -12.11 9.45 13.72
C ASN A 177 -13.32 9.27 14.64
N GLY A 178 -13.43 10.14 15.66
CA GLY A 178 -14.52 10.09 16.64
C GLY A 178 -15.94 10.25 16.07
N TYR A 179 -16.08 10.58 14.77
CA TYR A 179 -17.36 10.74 14.09
C TYR A 179 -17.74 9.52 13.23
N GLY A 180 -16.81 8.66 12.89
CA GLY A 180 -17.07 7.46 12.10
C GLY A 180 -15.85 6.93 11.36
N LEU A 181 -16.14 5.96 10.48
CA LEU A 181 -15.15 5.22 9.72
C LEU A 181 -15.51 5.30 8.24
N TRP A 182 -14.60 5.78 7.42
CA TRP A 182 -14.79 5.89 5.97
C TRP A 182 -13.65 5.27 5.20
N TRP A 183 -14.00 4.62 4.11
CA TRP A 183 -13.11 4.19 3.05
C TRP A 183 -13.12 5.21 1.92
N GLY A 184 -11.95 5.75 1.60
CA GLY A 184 -11.70 6.55 0.42
C GLY A 184 -11.39 5.65 -0.77
N ARG A 185 -12.41 5.37 -1.58
CA ARG A 185 -12.28 4.51 -2.76
C ARG A 185 -11.59 5.27 -3.90
N THR A 186 -10.54 4.66 -4.44
CA THR A 186 -9.68 5.22 -5.52
C THR A 186 -10.11 4.79 -6.92
N CYS A 187 -11.28 4.16 -7.06
CA CYS A 187 -11.89 3.80 -8.33
C CYS A 187 -13.29 4.39 -8.45
N THR A 188 -13.69 4.80 -9.66
CA THR A 188 -15.04 5.35 -9.93
C THR A 188 -15.63 4.82 -11.23
N GLY A 189 -16.94 4.96 -11.41
CA GLY A 189 -17.66 4.56 -12.64
C GLY A 189 -17.95 3.06 -12.78
N GLN A 190 -17.46 2.23 -11.85
CA GLN A 190 -17.75 0.79 -11.77
C GLN A 190 -18.30 0.42 -10.39
N THR A 191 -19.02 -0.70 -10.31
CA THR A 191 -19.48 -1.27 -9.03
C THR A 191 -18.29 -1.55 -8.11
N ILE A 192 -18.46 -1.41 -6.80
CA ILE A 192 -17.41 -1.68 -5.79
C ILE A 192 -16.77 -3.07 -5.99
N LEU A 193 -17.56 -4.11 -6.25
CA LEU A 193 -17.02 -5.45 -6.48
C LEU A 193 -16.11 -5.59 -7.71
N MET A 194 -16.06 -4.61 -8.62
CA MET A 194 -15.21 -4.70 -9.81
C MET A 194 -13.82 -4.10 -9.59
N ASP A 195 -13.59 -3.37 -8.49
CA ASP A 195 -12.29 -2.75 -8.23
C ASP A 195 -11.24 -3.71 -7.64
N GLY A 196 -11.65 -4.90 -7.18
CA GLY A 196 -10.75 -5.91 -6.64
C GLY A 196 -10.36 -5.71 -5.17
N THR A 197 -10.70 -4.57 -4.55
CA THR A 197 -10.31 -4.23 -3.18
C THR A 197 -10.91 -5.21 -2.18
N LEU A 198 -12.22 -5.45 -2.28
CA LEU A 198 -12.91 -6.40 -1.40
C LEU A 198 -12.46 -7.84 -1.65
N GLN A 199 -12.05 -8.18 -2.89
CA GLN A 199 -11.48 -9.49 -3.22
C GLN A 199 -10.09 -9.69 -2.61
N ALA A 200 -9.26 -8.64 -2.55
CA ALA A 200 -7.97 -8.69 -1.88
C ALA A 200 -8.14 -8.98 -0.38
N ILE A 201 -9.09 -8.29 0.27
CA ILE A 201 -9.44 -8.53 1.68
C ILE A 201 -10.00 -9.95 1.85
N ALA A 202 -10.98 -10.34 1.02
CA ALA A 202 -11.57 -11.68 1.07
C ALA A 202 -10.53 -12.79 0.91
N ARG A 203 -9.57 -12.62 -0.01
CA ARG A 203 -8.45 -13.56 -0.19
C ARG A 203 -7.61 -13.65 1.07
N LYS A 204 -7.16 -12.52 1.62
CA LYS A 204 -6.38 -12.45 2.86
C LYS A 204 -7.08 -13.19 4.00
N MET A 205 -8.40 -12.98 4.16
CA MET A 205 -9.20 -13.62 5.20
C MET A 205 -9.34 -15.15 5.04
N LEU A 206 -9.33 -15.66 3.81
CA LEU A 206 -9.45 -17.10 3.53
C LEU A 206 -8.11 -17.84 3.62
N THR A 207 -7.00 -17.11 3.57
CA THR A 207 -5.63 -17.64 3.63
C THR A 207 -5.00 -17.58 5.03
N GLN A 208 -5.62 -16.88 5.98
CA GLN A 208 -5.24 -16.84 7.39
C GLN A 208 -5.80 -18.04 8.16
#